data_AF-A0A7Y7IRG3-F1
#
_entry.id   AF-A0A7Y7IRG3-F1
#
_cell.length_a   1.000
_cell.length_b   1.000
_cell.length_c   1.000
_cell.angle_alpha   90.00
_cell.angle_beta   90.00
_cell.angle_gamma   90.00
#
_symmetry.space_group_name_H-M   'P 1'
#
loop_
_entity.id
_entity.type
_entity.pdbx_description
1 polymer ?
#
loop_
_entity_poly.entity_id
_entity_poly.type
_entity_poly.pdbx_seq_one_letter_code
_entity_poly.pdbx_strand_id
1 'polypeptide(L)'
;MGTFSEGIEVVETAAGLPLHLAWRGGRYTLAAEPLRWYRRRNWWDEETRAAPGTGAGLVDREIWRVQVRRDGGSRNAPLLTLDLVRYLPSGRWRVIKIHDALTETVEELEPGA
;
A
#
# COMPACT_ATOMS: atom_id res chain seq x y z
N MET A 1 -1.48 -11.70 18.26
CA MET A 1 -1.82 -10.26 18.30
C MET A 1 -1.98 -9.78 16.86
N GLY A 2 -3.20 -9.75 16.34
CA GLY A 2 -3.44 -9.46 14.92
C GLY A 2 -3.11 -8.00 14.59
N THR A 3 -2.16 -7.78 13.69
CA THR A 3 -1.95 -6.46 13.08
C THR A 3 -3.22 -6.10 12.32
N PHE A 4 -4.00 -5.15 12.86
CA PHE A 4 -5.24 -4.68 12.26
C PHE A 4 -4.90 -4.00 10.92
N SER A 5 -5.03 -4.75 9.83
CA SER A 5 -4.94 -4.22 8.47
C SER A 5 -6.28 -3.60 8.09
N GLU A 6 -6.28 -2.31 7.76
CA GLU A 6 -7.49 -1.56 7.43
C GLU A 6 -7.89 -1.81 5.97
N GLY A 7 -9.17 -2.11 5.73
CA GLY A 7 -9.70 -2.33 4.38
C GLY A 7 -9.80 -1.03 3.60
N ILE A 8 -9.42 -1.06 2.33
CA ILE A 8 -9.47 0.13 1.45
C ILE A 8 -10.11 -0.21 0.12
N GLU A 9 -10.66 0.81 -0.53
CA GLU A 9 -11.09 0.72 -1.92
C GLU A 9 -9.97 1.24 -2.81
N VAL A 10 -9.64 0.49 -3.84
CA VAL A 10 -8.59 0.84 -4.82
C VAL A 10 -9.22 0.78 -6.21
N VAL A 11 -9.14 1.90 -6.92
CA VAL A 11 -9.46 1.95 -8.34
C VAL A 11 -8.19 1.60 -9.11
N GLU A 12 -8.26 0.54 -9.89
CA GLU A 12 -7.15 0.04 -10.70
C GLU A 12 -7.32 0.46 -12.17
N THR A 13 -6.21 0.59 -12.89
CA THR A 13 -6.20 0.72 -14.35
C THR A 13 -6.56 -0.62 -15.00
N ALA A 14 -6.80 -0.61 -16.32
CA ALA A 14 -7.00 -1.85 -17.08
C ALA A 14 -5.79 -2.82 -17.00
N ALA A 15 -4.59 -2.30 -16.69
CA ALA A 15 -3.39 -3.10 -16.47
C ALA A 15 -3.24 -3.61 -15.02
N GLY A 16 -4.22 -3.34 -14.13
CA GLY A 16 -4.19 -3.74 -12.73
C GLY A 16 -3.26 -2.88 -11.86
N LEU A 17 -2.92 -1.66 -12.30
CA LEU A 17 -2.12 -0.73 -11.51
C LEU A 17 -3.06 0.13 -10.64
N PRO A 18 -2.76 0.36 -9.35
CA PRO A 18 -3.55 1.28 -8.53
C PRO A 18 -3.49 2.70 -9.10
N LEU A 19 -4.62 3.42 -9.08
CA LEU A 19 -4.73 4.80 -9.56
C LEU A 19 -5.33 5.76 -8.52
N HIS A 20 -6.45 5.34 -7.91
CA HIS A 20 -7.10 6.08 -6.84
C HIS A 20 -7.37 5.18 -5.63
N LEU A 21 -7.37 5.77 -4.45
CA LEU A 21 -7.66 5.09 -3.19
C LEU A 21 -8.75 5.84 -2.44
N ALA A 22 -9.68 5.12 -1.83
CA ALA A 22 -10.56 5.66 -0.79
C ALA A 22 -10.21 5.03 0.55
N TRP A 23 -9.83 5.88 1.51
CA TRP A 23 -9.31 5.45 2.81
C TRP A 23 -9.63 6.49 3.89
N ARG A 24 -10.16 6.06 5.04
CA ARG A 24 -10.54 6.93 6.18
C ARG A 24 -11.43 8.11 5.80
N GLY A 25 -12.34 7.92 4.85
CA GLY A 25 -13.21 8.98 4.33
C GLY A 25 -12.50 10.02 3.46
N GLY A 26 -11.19 9.86 3.20
CA GLY A 26 -10.43 10.64 2.24
C GLY A 26 -10.32 9.92 0.89
N ARG A 27 -10.27 10.70 -0.18
CA ARG A 27 -9.84 10.23 -1.50
C ARG A 27 -8.40 10.60 -1.72
N TYR A 28 -7.65 9.70 -2.34
CA TYR A 28 -6.25 9.88 -2.63
C TYR A 28 -5.97 9.48 -4.08
N THR A 29 -5.07 10.22 -4.72
CA THR A 29 -4.62 9.96 -6.08
C THR A 29 -3.14 9.64 -6.05
N LEU A 30 -2.73 8.63 -6.82
CA LEU A 30 -1.32 8.31 -6.95
C LEU A 30 -0.54 9.50 -7.52
N ALA A 31 0.58 9.79 -6.88
CA ALA A 31 1.47 10.89 -7.25
C ALA A 31 2.79 10.40 -7.85
N ALA A 32 3.11 9.12 -7.70
CA ALA A 32 4.29 8.48 -8.27
C ALA A 32 3.95 7.06 -8.75
N GLU A 33 4.85 6.47 -9.55
CA GLU A 33 4.71 5.10 -10.02
C GLU A 33 4.70 4.09 -8.86
N PRO A 34 3.71 3.18 -8.82
CA PRO A 34 3.61 2.23 -7.72
C PRO A 34 4.63 1.09 -7.87
N LEU A 35 5.26 0.71 -6.75
CA LEU A 35 6.18 -0.43 -6.73
C LEU A 35 5.43 -1.70 -6.32
N ARG A 36 5.53 -2.75 -7.14
CA ARG A 36 4.92 -4.06 -6.88
C ARG A 36 5.98 -5.12 -6.58
N TRP A 37 5.75 -5.92 -5.54
CA TRP A 37 6.53 -7.12 -5.27
C TRP A 37 5.69 -8.22 -4.61
N TYR A 38 6.17 -9.45 -4.68
CA TYR A 38 5.55 -10.59 -4.01
C TYR A 38 6.32 -10.95 -2.75
N ARG A 39 5.60 -11.15 -1.63
CA ARG A 39 6.15 -11.68 -0.38
C ARG A 39 5.62 -13.08 -0.16
N ARG A 40 6.54 -14.05 -0.09
CA ARG A 40 6.23 -15.42 0.31
C ARG A 40 5.85 -15.47 1.78
N ARG A 41 4.71 -16.09 2.06
CA ARG A 41 4.25 -16.48 3.39
C ARG A 41 4.70 -17.91 3.61
N ASN A 42 5.37 -18.18 4.72
CA ASN A 42 5.70 -19.55 5.08
C ASN A 42 4.42 -20.33 5.36
N TRP A 43 4.20 -21.42 4.64
CA TRP A 43 2.99 -22.23 4.77
C TRP A 43 2.90 -22.99 6.11
N TRP A 44 3.97 -22.98 6.91
CA TRP A 44 4.03 -23.54 8.26
C TRP A 44 3.72 -22.53 9.38
N ASP A 45 3.57 -21.24 9.05
CA ASP A 45 3.44 -20.17 10.05
C ASP A 45 1.99 -19.95 10.51
N GLU A 46 1.00 -20.40 9.73
CA GLU A 46 -0.41 -20.40 10.10
C GLU A 46 -1.02 -21.76 9.86
N GLU A 47 -1.60 -22.31 10.93
CA GLU A 47 -2.07 -23.68 11.16
C GLU A 47 -3.25 -24.14 10.26
N THR A 48 -3.36 -23.62 9.04
CA THR A 48 -4.30 -24.11 8.03
C THR A 48 -3.55 -24.95 7.02
N ARG A 49 -3.53 -26.28 7.23
CA ARG A 49 -2.97 -27.23 6.27
C ARG A 49 -3.57 -26.98 4.89
N ALA A 50 -2.75 -26.51 3.94
CA ALA A 50 -3.12 -26.55 2.54
C ALA A 50 -3.19 -28.03 2.12
N ALA A 51 -4.33 -28.46 1.57
CA ALA A 51 -4.45 -29.80 1.02
C ALA A 51 -3.39 -30.00 -0.08
N PRO A 52 -2.75 -31.18 -0.18
CA PRO A 52 -1.81 -31.50 -1.26
C PRO A 52 -2.46 -31.19 -2.62
N GLY A 53 -1.81 -30.33 -3.41
CA GLY A 53 -2.32 -29.89 -4.72
C GLY A 53 -3.01 -28.51 -4.75
N THR A 54 -3.24 -27.84 -3.60
CA THR A 54 -3.90 -26.51 -3.53
C THR A 54 -2.92 -25.37 -3.18
N GLY A 55 -1.60 -25.63 -3.21
CA GLY A 55 -0.58 -24.67 -2.74
C GLY A 55 -0.23 -23.55 -3.73
N ALA A 56 -0.59 -23.69 -5.01
CA ALA A 56 -0.28 -22.68 -6.04
C ALA A 56 -1.21 -21.46 -5.87
N GLY A 57 -0.68 -20.38 -5.28
CA GLY A 57 -1.42 -19.12 -5.07
C GLY A 57 -1.82 -18.83 -3.62
N LEU A 58 -1.61 -19.76 -2.69
CA LEU A 58 -1.88 -19.57 -1.25
C LEU A 58 -0.69 -18.94 -0.49
N VAL A 59 0.48 -18.94 -1.14
CA VAL A 59 1.78 -18.66 -0.51
C VAL A 59 2.27 -17.24 -0.80
N ASP A 60 1.87 -16.62 -1.91
CA ASP A 60 2.39 -15.31 -2.33
C ASP A 60 1.38 -14.20 -2.06
N ARG A 61 1.78 -13.20 -1.26
CA ARG A 61 1.02 -11.95 -1.10
C ARG A 61 1.56 -10.93 -2.08
N GLU A 62 0.67 -10.37 -2.90
CA GLU A 62 0.99 -9.23 -3.74
C GLU A 62 1.01 -7.97 -2.87
N ILE A 63 2.19 -7.36 -2.74
CA ILE A 63 2.41 -6.14 -1.97
C ILE A 63 2.70 -4.99 -2.92
N TRP A 64 2.14 -3.84 -2.58
CA TRP A 64 2.29 -2.61 -3.34
C TRP A 64 2.76 -1.49 -2.41
N ARG A 65 3.77 -0.73 -2.83
CA ARG A 65 4.09 0.56 -2.24
C ARG A 65 3.57 1.64 -3.17
N VAL A 66 2.73 2.51 -2.63
CA VAL A 66 2.13 3.62 -3.36
C VAL A 66 2.48 4.93 -2.66
N GLN A 67 2.75 5.96 -3.46
CA GLN A 67 2.82 7.33 -2.97
C GLN A 67 1.59 8.07 -3.47
N VAL A 68 0.82 8.61 -2.54
CA VAL A 68 -0.46 9.23 -2.84
C VAL A 68 -0.57 10.62 -2.25
N ARG A 69 -1.36 11.46 -2.93
CA ARG A 69 -1.73 12.79 -2.47
C ARG A 69 -3.22 12.81 -2.17
N ARG A 70 -3.59 13.42 -1.05
CA ARG A 70 -5.00 13.59 -0.68
C ARG A 70 -5.69 14.54 -1.66
N ASP A 71 -6.82 14.11 -2.20
CA ASP A 71 -7.66 14.91 -3.07
C ASP A 71 -8.28 16.09 -2.30
N GLY A 72 -8.45 17.23 -2.98
CA GLY A 72 -8.92 18.48 -2.36
C GLY A 72 -7.89 19.18 -1.45
N GLY A 73 -6.68 18.64 -1.30
CA GLY A 73 -5.57 19.31 -0.63
C GLY A 73 -4.80 20.28 -1.54
N SER A 74 -3.89 21.07 -0.95
CA SER A 74 -2.96 21.92 -1.72
C SER A 74 -2.10 21.07 -2.67
N ARG A 75 -1.68 21.64 -3.80
CA ARG A 75 -0.76 20.99 -4.73
C ARG A 75 0.57 20.64 -4.06
N ASN A 76 0.98 21.41 -3.05
CA ASN A 76 2.20 21.20 -2.27
C ASN A 76 1.94 20.39 -0.98
N ALA A 77 0.78 19.75 -0.82
CA ALA A 77 0.54 18.88 0.31
C ALA A 77 1.53 17.70 0.31
N PRO A 78 2.05 17.30 1.47
CA PRO A 78 3.01 16.20 1.56
C PRO A 78 2.41 14.91 1.01
N LEU A 79 3.25 14.11 0.34
CA LEU A 79 2.86 12.81 -0.17
C LEU A 79 2.84 11.79 0.95
N LEU A 80 1.79 10.96 0.97
CA LEU A 80 1.69 9.85 1.90
C LEU A 80 2.19 8.57 1.22
N THR A 81 3.10 7.86 1.88
CA THR A 81 3.60 6.58 1.38
C THR A 81 2.94 5.43 2.13
N LEU A 82 2.27 4.54 1.41
CA LEU A 82 1.52 3.41 1.97
C LEU A 82 2.03 2.09 1.39
N ASP A 83 2.19 1.08 2.23
CA ASP A 83 2.27 -0.31 1.77
C ASP A 83 0.89 -0.96 1.87
N LEU A 84 0.45 -1.53 0.76
CA LEU A 84 -0.83 -2.20 0.57
C LEU A 84 -0.60 -3.68 0.29
N VAL A 85 -1.54 -4.52 0.70
CA VAL A 85 -1.62 -5.93 0.26
C VAL A 85 -2.88 -6.13 -0.56
N ARG A 86 -2.75 -6.85 -1.67
CA ARG A 86 -3.87 -7.33 -2.47
C ARG A 86 -4.09 -8.82 -2.22
N TYR A 87 -5.28 -9.17 -1.74
CA TYR A 87 -5.70 -10.55 -1.57
C TYR A 87 -6.30 -11.09 -2.87
N LEU A 88 -5.46 -11.72 -3.70
CA LEU A 88 -5.83 -12.21 -5.03
C LEU A 88 -7.14 -13.04 -5.09
N PRO A 89 -7.43 -13.97 -4.17
CA PRO A 89 -8.68 -14.75 -4.24
C PRO A 89 -9.96 -13.92 -4.06
N SER A 90 -9.84 -12.75 -3.41
CA SER A 90 -11.00 -11.90 -3.05
C SER A 90 -10.98 -10.53 -3.72
N GLY A 91 -9.89 -10.17 -4.40
CA GLY A 91 -9.64 -8.82 -4.93
C GLY A 91 -9.52 -7.73 -3.86
N ARG A 92 -9.56 -8.07 -2.56
CA ARG A 92 -9.60 -7.08 -1.48
C ARG A 92 -8.23 -6.46 -1.25
N TRP A 93 -8.25 -5.16 -1.04
CA TRP A 93 -7.08 -4.36 -0.70
C TRP A 93 -7.08 -4.01 0.78
N ARG A 94 -5.89 -4.02 1.39
CA ARG A 94 -5.70 -3.54 2.76
C ARG A 94 -4.42 -2.75 2.93
N VAL A 95 -4.44 -1.75 3.80
CA VAL A 95 -3.22 -1.06 4.25
C VAL A 95 -2.54 -1.93 5.30
N ILE A 96 -1.25 -2.18 5.11
CA ILE A 96 -0.42 -2.96 6.04
C ILE A 96 0.67 -2.12 6.70
N LYS A 97 1.07 -1.00 6.09
CA LYS A 97 2.01 -0.05 6.67
C LYS A 97 1.73 1.36 6.17
N ILE A 98 1.77 2.32 7.07
CA ILE A 98 1.84 3.73 6.77
C ILE A 98 3.28 4.15 7.03
N HIS A 99 3.97 4.66 6.02
CA HIS A 99 5.24 5.32 6.23
C HIS A 99 4.88 6.77 6.52
N ASP A 100 5.17 7.20 7.75
CA ASP A 100 5.15 8.63 8.04
C ASP A 100 6.06 9.30 7.02
N ALA A 101 5.51 10.25 6.27
CA ALA A 101 6.31 11.03 5.36
C ALA A 101 7.25 11.83 6.26
N LEU A 102 8.52 11.41 6.34
CA LEU A 102 9.54 12.24 6.93
C LEU A 102 9.53 13.52 6.09
N THR A 103 8.85 14.54 6.60
CA THR A 103 9.03 15.91 6.15
C THR A 103 10.47 16.22 6.50
N GLU A 104 11.39 15.92 5.58
CA GLU A 104 12.67 16.61 5.55
C GLU A 104 12.33 18.04 5.16
N THR A 105 11.95 18.84 6.16
CA THR A 105 12.20 20.27 6.09
C THR A 105 13.71 20.39 6.01
N VAL A 106 14.26 20.36 4.80
CA VAL A 106 15.57 20.94 4.54
C VAL A 106 15.35 22.44 4.69
N GLU A 107 15.37 22.87 5.95
CA GLU A 107 15.64 24.26 6.32
C GLU A 107 17.11 24.45 5.94
N GLU A 108 17.35 24.71 4.66
CA GLU A 108 18.65 25.12 4.16
C GLU A 108 18.89 26.50 4.75
N LEU A 109 19.61 26.49 5.88
CA LEU A 109 20.13 27.62 6.59
C LEU A 109 20.88 28.50 5.58
N GLU A 110 20.28 29.64 5.24
CA GLU A 110 20.97 30.75 4.58
C GLU A 110 22.27 31.04 5.36
N PRO A 111 23.47 30.90 4.78
CA PRO A 111 24.66 31.42 5.41
C PRO A 111 24.62 32.94 5.29
N GLY A 112 24.04 33.58 6.31
CA GLY A 112 24.07 35.02 6.49
C GLY A 112 25.52 35.51 6.62
N ALA A 113 25.92 36.27 5.61
CA ALA A 113 26.78 37.46 5.58
C ALA A 113 27.98 37.54 6.56
#